data_AF-A0A527YAW0-F1
#
_entry.id   AF-A0A527YAW0-F1
#
_cell.length_a   1.000
_cell.length_b   1.000
_cell.length_c   1.000
_cell.angle_alpha   90.00
_cell.angle_beta   90.00
_cell.angle_gamma   90.00
#
_symmetry.space_group_name_H-M   'P 1'
#
loop_
_entity.id
_entity.type
_entity.pdbx_description
1 polymer ?
#
loop_
_entity_poly.entity_id
_entity_poly.type
_entity_poly.pdbx_seq_one_letter_code
_entity_poly.pdbx_strand_id
1 'polypeptide(L)' 'TYTCADGARITIENLGTSVRVLGPDGASEDLPASPANQNSRFGAAHDAIVIDGRDALVMKGGATPLTCTR' A
#
# COMPACT_ATOMS: atom_id res chain seq x y z
N THR A 1 3.82 10.23 -1.10
CA THR A 1 4.16 9.87 0.28
C THR A 1 2.90 9.91 1.11
N TYR A 2 2.69 8.93 1.99
CA TYR A 2 1.58 8.83 2.92
C TYR A 2 2.14 8.80 4.34
N THR A 3 1.38 9.34 5.30
CA THR A 3 1.66 9.25 6.73
C THR A 3 0.63 8.31 7.35
N CYS A 4 1.10 7.24 7.98
CA CYS A 4 0.28 6.22 8.61
C CYS A 4 -0.09 6.59 10.05
N ALA A 5 -1.13 5.95 10.59
CA ALA A 5 -1.65 6.21 11.93
C ALA A 5 -0.62 5.99 13.06
N ASP A 6 0.39 5.17 12.83
CA ASP A 6 1.53 4.94 13.73
C ASP A 6 2.66 5.99 13.57
N GLY A 7 2.48 6.96 12.67
CA GLY A 7 3.48 7.99 12.35
C GLY A 7 4.51 7.56 11.29
N ALA A 8 4.48 6.31 10.82
CA ALA A 8 5.36 5.86 9.75
C ALA A 8 5.06 6.60 8.44
N ARG A 9 6.12 6.81 7.63
CA ARG A 9 5.97 7.37 6.29
C ARG A 9 6.26 6.29 5.26
N ILE A 10 5.37 6.17 4.29
CA ILE A 10 5.52 5.26 3.15
C ILE A 10 5.37 6.04 1.85
N THR A 11 5.89 5.49 0.75
CA THR A 11 5.63 6.01 -0.59
C THR A 11 4.96 4.94 -1.42
N ILE A 12 3.83 5.29 -2.03
CA ILE A 12 3.12 4.41 -2.96
C ILE A 12 3.26 5.03 -4.36
N GLU A 13 3.92 4.31 -5.25
CA GLU A 13 4.13 4.65 -6.65
C GLU A 13 3.19 3.80 -7.52
N ASN A 14 2.50 4.41 -8.47
CA ASN A 14 1.61 3.69 -9.39
C ASN A 14 2.40 3.28 -10.65
N LEU A 15 2.41 1.98 -10.95
CA LEU A 15 3.11 1.39 -12.09
C LEU A 15 2.14 0.92 -13.20
N GLY A 16 0.86 1.31 -13.13
CA GLY A 16 -0.19 0.94 -14.08
C GLY A 16 -1.13 -0.12 -13.53
N THR A 17 -0.73 -1.39 -13.60
CA THR A 17 -1.51 -2.54 -13.07
C THR A 17 -0.99 -3.04 -11.72
N SER A 18 -0.01 -2.36 -11.15
CA SER A 18 0.56 -2.63 -9.83
C SER A 18 0.96 -1.32 -9.15
N VAL A 19 1.26 -1.39 -7.87
CA VAL A 19 1.89 -0.31 -7.11
C VAL A 19 3.20 -0.78 -6.53
N ARG A 20 4.18 0.13 -6.43
CA ARG A 20 5.38 -0.08 -5.62
C ARG A 20 5.24 0.67 -4.31
N VAL A 21 5.47 -0.04 -3.21
CA VAL A 21 5.37 0.45 -1.85
C VAL A 21 6.77 0.53 -1.27
N LEU A 22 7.22 1.74 -0.93
CA LEU A 22 8.48 1.98 -0.24
C LEU A 22 8.18 2.22 1.25
N GLY A 23 8.71 1.35 2.10
CA GLY A 23 8.62 1.43 3.55
C GLY A 23 9.58 2.47 4.17
N PRO A 24 9.42 2.75 5.48
CA PRO A 24 10.26 3.72 6.20
C PRO A 24 11.71 3.25 6.38
N ASP A 25 11.95 1.95 6.30
CA ASP A 25 13.25 1.28 6.33
C ASP A 25 13.95 1.26 4.96
N GLY A 26 13.31 1.78 3.92
CA GLY A 26 13.80 1.77 2.55
C GLY A 26 13.55 0.45 1.81
N ALA A 27 12.90 -0.53 2.44
CA ALA A 27 12.46 -1.74 1.74
C ALA A 27 11.36 -1.38 0.75
N SER A 28 11.39 -1.97 -0.45
CA SER A 28 10.34 -1.80 -1.44
C SER A 28 9.71 -3.13 -1.84
N GLU A 29 8.42 -3.07 -2.14
CA GLU A 29 7.61 -4.21 -2.56
C GLU A 29 6.65 -3.80 -3.68
N ASP A 30 6.51 -4.65 -4.69
CA ASP A 30 5.57 -4.44 -5.79
C ASP A 30 4.31 -5.28 -5.56
N LEU A 31 3.16 -4.61 -5.44
CA LEU A 31 1.86 -5.23 -5.22
C LEU A 31 1.01 -5.14 -6.50
N PRO A 32 0.64 -6.25 -7.15
CA PRO A 32 -0.24 -6.24 -8.31
C PRO A 32 -1.67 -5.90 -7.92
N ALA A 33 -2.42 -5.33 -8.87
CA ALA A 33 -3.86 -5.15 -8.72
C ALA A 33 -4.55 -6.50 -8.49
N SER A 34 -5.43 -6.57 -7.50
CA SER A 34 -6.18 -7.78 -7.18
C SER A 34 -7.64 -7.43 -6.86
N PRO A 35 -8.61 -7.81 -7.72
CA PRO A 35 -8.44 -8.48 -9.03
C PRO A 35 -7.66 -7.65 -10.08
N ALA A 36 -7.23 -8.24 -11.20
CA ALA A 36 -6.30 -7.56 -12.13
C ALA A 36 -6.86 -6.31 -12.87
N ASN A 37 -8.17 -6.10 -12.89
CA ASN A 37 -8.87 -5.09 -13.69
C ASN A 37 -9.37 -3.86 -12.89
N GLN A 38 -8.82 -3.66 -11.71
CA GLN A 38 -9.20 -2.58 -10.79
C GLN A 38 -7.98 -1.71 -10.46
N ASN A 39 -8.20 -0.57 -9.80
CA ASN A 39 -7.16 0.42 -9.51
C ASN A 39 -7.08 0.87 -8.04
N SER A 40 -7.79 0.19 -7.12
CA SER A 40 -7.92 0.61 -5.72
C SER A 40 -7.46 -0.44 -4.71
N ARG A 41 -7.13 -1.67 -5.11
CA ARG A 41 -6.83 -2.82 -4.25
C ARG A 41 -5.63 -3.56 -4.83
N PHE A 42 -4.54 -3.59 -4.12
CA PHE A 42 -3.30 -4.18 -4.55
C PHE A 42 -2.86 -5.19 -3.50
N GLY A 43 -2.29 -6.32 -3.90
CA GLY A 43 -1.85 -7.29 -2.90
C GLY A 43 -1.07 -8.45 -3.49
N ALA A 44 -0.16 -8.96 -2.68
CA ALA A 44 0.67 -10.14 -2.95
C ALA A 44 0.89 -10.90 -1.64
N ALA A 45 0.81 -12.23 -1.69
CA ALA A 45 0.98 -13.10 -0.52
C ALA A 45 0.13 -12.67 0.70
N HIS A 46 0.76 -12.11 1.74
CA HIS A 46 0.11 -11.69 2.99
C HIS A 46 -0.07 -10.17 3.11
N ASP A 47 0.37 -9.43 2.09
CA ASP A 47 0.40 -7.98 2.08
C ASP A 47 -0.63 -7.44 1.10
N ALA A 48 -1.30 -6.36 1.50
CA ALA A 48 -2.31 -5.70 0.69
C ALA A 48 -2.39 -4.20 0.98
N ILE A 49 -2.80 -3.43 -0.02
CA ILE A 49 -3.11 -2.01 0.11
C ILE A 49 -4.44 -1.75 -0.57
N VAL A 50 -5.31 -1.01 0.11
CA VAL A 50 -6.51 -0.42 -0.50
C VAL A 50 -6.33 1.09 -0.56
N ILE A 51 -6.48 1.70 -1.73
CA ILE A 51 -6.39 3.14 -1.96
C ILE A 51 -7.79 3.68 -2.22
N ASP A 52 -8.19 4.69 -1.45
CA ASP A 52 -9.43 5.43 -1.62
C ASP A 52 -9.14 6.94 -1.62
N GLY A 53 -9.04 7.52 -2.82
CA GLY A 53 -8.73 8.93 -3.01
C GLY A 53 -7.35 9.33 -2.44
N ARG A 54 -7.35 9.93 -1.25
CA ARG A 54 -6.13 10.36 -0.52
C ARG A 54 -5.77 9.45 0.64
N ASP A 55 -6.62 8.50 0.95
CA ASP A 55 -6.40 7.54 2.02
C ASP A 55 -5.93 6.20 1.42
N ALA A 56 -5.15 5.49 2.21
CA ALA A 56 -4.69 4.15 1.92
C ALA A 56 -4.78 3.30 3.20
N LEU A 57 -5.38 2.12 3.10
CA LEU A 57 -5.35 1.12 4.16
C LEU A 57 -4.25 0.10 3.82
N VAL A 58 -3.21 0.07 4.65
CA VAL A 58 -2.04 -0.80 4.47
C VAL A 58 -2.17 -2.01 5.39
N MET A 59 -2.08 -3.20 4.80
CA MET A 59 -2.12 -4.48 5.48
C MET A 59 -0.79 -5.17 5.25
N LYS A 60 -0.06 -5.43 6.33
CA LYS A 60 1.18 -6.22 6.31
C LYS A 60 0.93 -7.52 7.04
N GLY A 61 1.50 -8.62 6.54
CA GLY A 61 1.30 -9.96 7.08
C GLY A 61 1.51 -10.02 8.59
N GLY A 62 0.47 -10.41 9.33
CA GLY A 62 0.51 -10.55 10.79
C GLY A 62 0.46 -9.23 11.58
N ALA A 63 0.40 -8.08 10.92
CA ALA A 63 0.26 -6.77 11.57
C ALA A 63 -1.19 -6.27 11.54
N THR A 64 -1.51 -5.31 12.43
CA THR A 64 -2.79 -4.61 12.39
C THR A 64 -2.81 -3.67 11.18
N PRO A 65 -3.89 -3.63 10.38
CA PRO A 65 -4.00 -2.69 9.27
C PRO A 65 -3.85 -1.23 9.72
N LEU A 66 -3.08 -0.46 8.96
CA LEU A 66 -2.83 0.95 9.24
C LEU A 66 -3.49 1.82 8.18
N THR A 67 -4.30 2.78 8.62
CA THR A 67 -4.76 3.86 7.76
C THR A 67 -3.63 4.85 7.57
N CYS A 68 -3.37 5.21 6.32
CA CYS A 68 -2.37 6.17 5.92
C CYS A 68 -2.99 7.22 5.01
N THR A 69 -2.63 8.48 5.19
CA THR A 69 -3.18 9.60 4.42
C THR A 69 -2.06 10.35 3.71
N ARG A 70 -2.31 10.74 2.46
CA ARG A 70 -1.34 11.44 1.60
C ARG A 70 -1.10 12.89 1.98
#